data_AF-A0A419HYA4-F1
#
_entry.id   AF-A0A419HYA4-F1
#
_cell.length_a   1.000
_cell.length_b   1.000
_cell.length_c   1.000
_cell.angle_alpha   90.00
_cell.angle_beta   90.00
_cell.angle_gamma   90.00
#
_symmetry.space_group_name_H-M   'P 1'
#
loop_
_entity.id
_entity.type
_entity.pdbx_description
1 polymer ?
#
loop_
_entity_poly.entity_id
_entity_poly.type
_entity_poly.pdbx_seq_one_letter_code
_entity_poly.pdbx_strand_id
1 'polypeptide(L)'
;MLDQARSMHSDIANMGPEATALTQLRPPADDPGSNGYNKLLVGDGQNRGAFGEGAYQVKLYRDYLAELVARLEKALGITEASDAQASADVRNVSSEGEGKGFA
;
A
#
# COMPACT_ATOMS: atom_id res chain seq x y z
N MET A 1 12.58 -8.06 -13.28
CA MET A 1 12.16 -6.75 -12.75
C MET A 1 10.80 -6.80 -12.07
N LEU A 2 9.72 -7.26 -12.73
CA LEU A 2 8.39 -7.36 -12.09
C LEU A 2 8.40 -8.23 -10.82
N ASP A 3 8.95 -9.45 -10.89
CA ASP A 3 8.98 -10.34 -9.72
C ASP A 3 9.79 -9.77 -8.55
N GLN A 4 10.87 -9.04 -8.85
CA GLN A 4 11.66 -8.35 -7.85
C GLN A 4 10.86 -7.23 -7.18
N ALA A 5 10.12 -6.43 -7.96
CA ALA A 5 9.25 -5.38 -7.42
C ALA A 5 8.11 -5.97 -6.56
N ARG A 6 7.52 -7.10 -6.96
CA ARG A 6 6.52 -7.83 -6.18
C ARG A 6 7.08 -8.37 -4.86
N SER A 7 8.27 -8.98 -4.90
CA SER A 7 8.96 -9.45 -3.70
C SER A 7 9.22 -8.31 -2.73
N MET A 8 9.82 -7.21 -3.21
CA MET A 8 10.08 -6.02 -2.39
C MET A 8 8.79 -5.43 -1.81
N HIS A 9 7.71 -5.36 -2.60
CA HIS A 9 6.42 -4.86 -2.12
C HIS A 9 5.89 -5.74 -0.98
N SER A 10 5.97 -7.06 -1.13
CA SER A 10 5.57 -8.02 -0.09
C SER A 10 6.41 -7.86 1.17
N ASP A 11 7.73 -7.76 1.04
CA ASP A 11 8.64 -7.61 2.17
C ASP A 11 8.33 -6.33 2.97
N ILE A 12 8.16 -5.20 2.28
CA ILE A 12 7.84 -3.92 2.93
C ILE A 12 6.41 -3.91 3.50
N ALA A 13 5.45 -4.55 2.83
CA ALA A 13 4.10 -4.69 3.37
C ALA A 13 4.09 -5.49 4.68
N ASN A 14 4.93 -6.52 4.79
CA ASN A 14 5.09 -7.31 6.02
C ASN A 14 5.73 -6.52 7.17
N MET A 15 6.54 -5.48 6.87
CA MET A 15 7.11 -4.58 7.89
C MET A 15 6.10 -3.58 8.46
N GLY A 16 4.99 -3.32 7.76
CA GLY A 16 4.00 -2.30 8.13
C GLY A 16 3.43 -2.43 9.56
N PRO A 17 2.95 -3.62 9.96
CA PRO A 17 2.43 -3.85 11.31
C PRO A 17 3.47 -3.58 12.41
N GLU A 18 4.70 -4.07 12.26
CA GLU A 18 5.77 -3.89 13.24
C GLU A 18 6.18 -2.41 13.35
N ALA A 19 6.36 -1.74 12.21
CA ALA A 19 6.66 -0.32 12.19
C ALA A 19 5.57 0.51 12.88
N THR A 20 4.30 0.14 12.68
CA THR A 20 3.17 0.80 13.36
C THR A 20 3.21 0.54 14.87
N ALA A 21 3.46 -0.70 15.30
CA ALA A 21 3.54 -1.06 16.72
C ALA A 21 4.64 -0.28 17.46
N LEU A 22 5.80 -0.04 16.81
CA LEU A 22 6.89 0.74 17.40
C LEU A 22 6.50 2.20 17.69
N THR A 23 5.53 2.76 16.96
CA THR A 23 5.03 4.13 17.23
C THR A 23 4.15 4.22 18.49
N GLN A 24 3.78 3.07 19.08
CA GLN A 24 2.88 2.98 20.23
C GLN A 24 3.62 2.68 21.54
N LEU A 25 4.96 2.71 21.53
CA LEU A 25 5.76 2.50 22.73
C LEU A 25 5.43 3.55 23.79
N ARG A 26 5.42 3.09 25.05
CA ARG A 26 5.27 3.93 26.24
C ARG A 26 6.58 4.00 27.00
N PRO A 27 6.85 5.08 27.74
CA PRO A 27 8.02 5.15 28.60
C PRO A 27 7.99 4.02 29.65
N PRO A 28 9.15 3.38 29.96
CA PRO A 28 9.20 2.28 30.92
C PRO A 28 9.01 2.73 32.39
N ALA A 29 9.20 4.01 32.68
CA ALA A 29 8.96 4.64 33.98
C ALA A 29 8.56 6.10 33.81
N ASP A 30 7.90 6.66 34.83
CA ASP A 30 7.54 8.08 34.86
C ASP A 30 8.69 8.91 35.46
N ASP A 31 9.78 8.99 34.70
CA ASP A 31 10.95 9.79 35.03
C ASP A 31 11.39 10.62 33.81
N PRO A 32 12.12 11.74 34.00
CA PRO A 32 12.51 12.61 32.90
C PRO A 32 13.31 11.90 31.79
N GLY A 33 14.15 10.92 32.14
CA GLY A 33 14.97 10.18 31.19
C GLY A 33 14.12 9.24 30.32
N SER A 34 13.28 8.42 30.94
CA SER A 34 12.36 7.51 30.25
C SER A 34 11.38 8.25 29.35
N ASN A 35 10.78 9.33 29.85
CA ASN A 35 9.85 10.17 29.09
C ASN A 35 10.55 10.89 27.93
N GLY A 36 11.74 11.45 28.17
CA GLY A 36 12.54 12.12 27.15
C GLY A 36 12.99 11.18 26.04
N TYR A 37 13.48 9.99 26.38
CA TYR A 37 13.89 8.99 25.40
C TYR A 37 12.70 8.46 24.59
N ASN A 38 11.57 8.16 25.25
CA ASN A 38 10.35 7.74 24.54
C ASN A 38 9.88 8.81 23.55
N LYS A 39 9.90 10.10 23.93
CA LYS A 39 9.57 11.21 23.04
C LYS A 39 10.45 11.24 21.78
N LEU A 40 11.75 10.95 21.87
CA LEU A 40 12.63 10.85 20.70
C LEU A 40 12.27 9.68 19.78
N LEU A 41 11.76 8.58 20.35
CA LEU A 41 11.38 7.39 19.61
C LEU A 41 10.01 7.52 18.92
N VAL A 42 8.97 7.88 19.66
CA VAL A 42 7.59 7.90 19.14
C VAL A 42 7.13 9.28 18.68
N GLY A 43 7.68 10.35 19.25
CA GLY A 43 7.29 11.73 19.02
C GLY A 43 6.51 12.34 20.17
N ASP A 44 6.03 13.57 19.97
CA ASP A 44 5.26 14.34 20.96
C ASP A 44 3.90 14.82 20.45
N GLY A 45 3.42 14.22 19.36
CA GLY A 45 2.18 14.60 18.69
C GLY A 45 2.30 15.83 17.78
N GLN A 46 3.39 16.60 17.87
CA GLN A 46 3.72 17.68 16.93
C GLN A 46 4.80 17.23 15.94
N ASN A 47 5.81 16.52 16.43
CA ASN A 47 6.88 15.96 15.63
C ASN A 47 6.86 14.44 15.70
N ARG A 48 7.19 13.79 14.58
CA ARG A 48 7.42 12.35 14.56
C ARG A 48 8.77 12.05 15.21
N GLY A 49 8.79 11.07 16.10
CA GLY A 49 10.03 10.47 16.56
C GLY A 49 10.62 9.52 15.52
N ALA A 50 11.77 8.92 15.82
CA ALA A 50 12.46 8.01 14.91
C ALA A 50 11.56 6.87 14.36
N PHE A 51 10.72 6.27 15.20
CA PHE A 51 9.78 5.22 14.78
C PHE A 51 8.60 5.77 14.00
N GLY A 52 8.14 6.98 14.32
CA GLY A 52 7.11 7.66 13.53
C GLY A 52 7.58 7.95 12.10
N GLU A 53 8.83 8.40 11.93
CA GLU A 53 9.44 8.58 10.62
C GLU A 53 9.67 7.26 9.90
N GLY A 54 10.17 6.23 10.60
CA GLY A 54 10.35 4.89 10.04
C GLY A 54 9.04 4.30 9.50
N ALA A 55 7.95 4.38 10.28
CA ALA A 55 6.63 3.91 9.85
C ALA A 55 6.10 4.67 8.63
N TYR A 56 6.33 5.98 8.57
CA TYR A 56 5.98 6.78 7.41
C TYR A 56 6.76 6.35 6.15
N GLN A 57 8.07 6.11 6.28
CA GLN A 57 8.89 5.65 5.15
C GLN A 57 8.48 4.27 4.66
N VAL A 58 8.19 3.31 5.57
CA VAL A 58 7.66 1.98 5.20
C VAL A 58 6.38 2.12 4.37
N LYS A 59 5.44 2.98 4.80
CA LYS A 59 4.22 3.23 4.04
C LYS A 59 4.52 3.84 2.67
N LEU A 60 5.38 4.85 2.61
CA LEU A 60 5.75 5.52 1.37
C LEU A 60 6.36 4.55 0.36
N TYR A 61 7.30 3.70 0.79
CA TYR A 61 7.93 2.71 -0.07
C TYR A 61 6.97 1.61 -0.51
N ARG A 62 6.06 1.17 0.37
CA ARG A 62 5.00 0.23 0.00
C ARG A 62 4.13 0.82 -1.12
N ASP A 63 3.65 2.04 -0.94
CA ASP A 63 2.76 2.69 -1.90
C ASP A 63 3.48 2.93 -3.25
N TYR A 64 4.77 3.30 -3.20
CA TYR A 64 5.62 3.41 -4.39
C TYR A 64 5.79 2.07 -5.13
N LEU A 65 6.09 0.99 -4.40
CA LEU A 65 6.30 -0.33 -5.02
C LEU A 65 5.00 -0.91 -5.58
N ALA A 66 3.86 -0.66 -4.94
CA ALA A 66 2.55 -1.02 -5.47
C ALA A 66 2.30 -0.36 -6.83
N GLU A 67 2.58 0.94 -6.95
CA GLU A 67 2.47 1.69 -8.21
C GLU A 67 3.47 1.16 -9.26
N LEU A 68 4.71 0.86 -8.87
CA LEU A 68 5.72 0.28 -9.77
C LEU A 68 5.26 -1.08 -10.33
N VAL A 69 4.74 -1.96 -9.48
CA VAL A 69 4.20 -3.27 -9.88
C VAL A 69 3.07 -3.07 -10.90
N ALA A 70 2.10 -2.20 -10.61
CA ALA A 70 0.97 -1.94 -11.51
C ALA A 70 1.42 -1.42 -12.89
N ARG A 71 2.44 -0.54 -12.93
CA ARG A 71 3.00 -0.03 -14.19
C ARG A 71 3.75 -1.09 -14.98
N LEU A 72 4.51 -1.96 -14.31
CA LEU A 72 5.25 -3.04 -14.95
C LEU A 72 4.30 -4.11 -15.50
N GLU A 73 3.25 -4.44 -14.76
CA GLU A 73 2.17 -5.33 -15.21
C GLU A 73 1.50 -4.79 -16.48
N LYS A 74 1.10 -3.51 -16.45
CA LYS A 74 0.54 -2.83 -17.63
C LYS A 74 1.49 -2.85 -18.83
N ALA A 75 2.78 -2.56 -18.63
CA ALA A 75 3.76 -2.53 -19.71
C ALA A 75 4.03 -3.92 -20.32
N LEU A 76 3.90 -4.98 -19.53
CA LEU A 76 4.07 -6.37 -19.96
C LEU A 76 2.78 -6.98 -20.53
N GLY A 77 1.68 -6.23 -20.57
CA GLY A 77 0.37 -6.75 -20.97
C GLY A 77 -0.20 -7.78 -19.99
N ILE A 78 0.34 -7.83 -18.77
CA ILE A 78 -0.17 -8.66 -17.67
C ILE A 78 -1.26 -7.82 -17.00
N THR A 79 -2.42 -7.76 -17.61
CA THR A 79 -3.55 -6.96 -17.09
C THR A 79 -4.75 -7.86 -16.85
N GLU A 80 -4.95 -8.29 -15.60
CA GLU A 80 -6.26 -8.79 -15.13
C GLU A 80 -7.36 -7.73 -15.37
N ALA A 81 -6.99 -6.45 -15.37
CA ALA A 81 -7.88 -5.33 -15.66
C ALA A 81 -8.38 -5.25 -17.13
N SER A 82 -7.65 -5.82 -18.10
CA SER A 82 -8.10 -5.80 -19.50
C SER A 82 -9.22 -6.81 -19.74
N ASP A 83 -9.16 -7.98 -19.11
CA ASP A 83 -10.22 -8.99 -19.22
C ASP A 83 -11.48 -8.59 -18.44
N ALA A 84 -11.34 -7.94 -17.29
CA ALA A 84 -12.49 -7.43 -16.53
C ALA A 84 -13.24 -6.33 -17.30
N GLN A 85 -12.51 -5.42 -17.97
CA GLN A 85 -13.10 -4.33 -18.73
C GLN A 85 -13.62 -4.79 -20.10
N ALA A 86 -12.91 -5.68 -20.81
CA ALA A 86 -13.43 -6.33 -22.02
C ALA A 86 -14.65 -7.20 -21.72
N SER A 87 -14.68 -7.91 -20.58
CA SER A 87 -15.87 -8.66 -20.15
C SER A 87 -17.05 -7.74 -19.82
N ALA A 88 -16.80 -6.58 -19.22
CA ALA A 88 -17.83 -5.58 -18.97
C ALA A 88 -18.36 -4.96 -20.27
N ASP A 89 -17.47 -4.65 -21.22
CA ASP A 89 -17.83 -4.09 -22.52
C ASP A 89 -18.58 -5.11 -23.40
N VAL A 90 -18.16 -6.39 -23.42
CA VAL A 90 -18.88 -7.48 -24.11
C VAL A 90 -20.25 -7.72 -23.48
N ARG A 91 -20.37 -7.67 -22.15
CA ARG A 91 -21.67 -7.78 -21.47
C ARG A 91 -22.60 -6.62 -21.83
N ASN A 92 -22.09 -5.39 -21.88
CA ASN A 92 -22.88 -4.22 -22.29
C ASN A 92 -23.33 -4.33 -23.76
N VAL A 93 -22.45 -4.72 -24.68
CA VAL A 93 -22.80 -4.93 -26.10
C VAL A 93 -23.81 -6.07 -26.29
N SER A 94 -23.71 -7.14 -25.51
CA SER A 94 -24.70 -8.23 -25.55
C SER A 94 -26.08 -7.82 -25.01
N SER A 95 -26.14 -6.86 -24.10
CA SER A 95 -27.41 -6.36 -23.52
C SER A 95 -28.15 -5.37 -24.41
N GLU A 96 -27.47 -4.72 -25.37
CA GLU A 96 -28.08 -3.78 -26.32
C GLU A 96 -28.56 -4.46 -27.63
N GLY A 97 -28.22 -5.73 -27.86
CA GLY A 97 -28.53 -6.47 -29.08
C GLY A 97 -29.82 -7.29 -29.08
N GLU A 98 -30.43 -7.55 -27.91
CA GLU A 98 -31.68 -8.33 -27.80
C GLU A 98 -32.92 -7.41 -27.88
N GLY A 99 -33.25 -6.93 -29.08
CA GLY A 99 -34.57 -6.32 -29.26
C GLY A 99 -34.72 -5.40 -30.44
N LYS A 100 -34.64 -5.94 -31.67
CA LYS A 100 -35.45 -5.51 -32.83
C LYS A 100 -35.20 -6.46 -33.99
N GLY A 101 -35.83 -7.63 -33.89
CA GLY A 101 -36.11 -8.47 -35.05
C GLY A 101 -37.05 -7.73 -35.98
N PHE A 102 -36.67 -7.65 -37.25
CA PHE A 102 -37.50 -7.16 -38.34
C PHE A 102 -38.76 -8.05 -38.46
N ALA A 103 -39.93 -7.44 -38.32
CA ALA A 103 -41.23 -7.97 -38.72
C ALA A 103 -42.11 -6.82 -39.20
#